data_AF-A0A4Q5R8X1-F1
#
_entry.id   AF-A0A4Q5R8X1-F1
#
_cell.length_a   1.000
_cell.length_b   1.000
_cell.length_c   1.000
_cell.angle_alpha   90.00
_cell.angle_beta   90.00
_cell.angle_gamma   90.00
#
_symmetry.space_group_name_H-M   'P 1'
#
loop_
_entity.id
_entity.type
_entity.pdbx_description
1 polymer ?
#
loop_
_entity_poly.entity_id
_entity_poly.type
_entity_poly.pdbx_seq_one_letter_code
_entity_poly.pdbx_strand_id
1 'polypeptide(L)'
;MIVSVRVSRRPKGNPPARQQPSQDQQPTVIERNEFWQGPLPPPVVLDQFRQLVPDAPERIFAMWEQEAQHRRELEKSSLKGNLQTVRLGQWAAIAFSLSALAVAALALTLGYPSAAMVIGALDIAAVVGAFLYVRRQNGQ
;
A
#
# COMPACT_ATOMS: atom_id res chain seq x y z
N MET A 1 -58.73 -3.68 27.08
CA MET A 1 -59.41 -4.95 27.45
C MET A 1 -58.30 -5.95 27.78
N ILE A 2 -57.83 -6.02 29.02
CA ILE A 2 -58.34 -6.88 30.13
C ILE A 2 -58.07 -8.37 29.85
N VAL A 3 -56.95 -8.84 30.43
CA VAL A 3 -56.77 -9.98 31.36
C VAL A 3 -57.66 -11.24 31.21
N SER A 4 -56.96 -12.38 31.32
CA SER A 4 -57.40 -13.72 31.79
C SER A 4 -58.24 -14.55 30.81
N VAL A 5 -58.09 -15.88 30.72
CA VAL A 5 -58.31 -16.83 31.82
C VAL A 5 -57.53 -18.14 31.63
N ARG A 6 -57.07 -18.60 32.80
CA ARG A 6 -56.43 -19.84 33.24
C ARG A 6 -57.19 -21.11 32.84
N VAL A 7 -56.47 -22.18 32.45
CA VAL A 7 -56.96 -23.57 32.63
C VAL A 7 -55.90 -24.39 33.35
N SER A 8 -56.35 -24.94 34.47
CA SER A 8 -55.67 -25.82 35.43
C SER A 8 -55.64 -27.26 34.91
N ARG A 9 -54.57 -28.01 35.24
CA ARG A 9 -54.63 -29.33 35.92
C ARG A 9 -53.22 -29.91 36.13
N ARG A 10 -52.83 -30.13 37.39
CA ARG A 10 -51.76 -31.07 37.78
C ARG A 10 -52.38 -32.43 38.13
N PRO A 11 -51.75 -33.53 37.74
CA PRO A 11 -51.69 -34.75 38.54
C PRO A 11 -50.22 -35.07 38.89
N LYS A 12 -49.90 -35.15 40.18
CA LYS A 12 -49.79 -36.37 41.02
C LYS A 12 -48.46 -37.12 40.76
N GLY A 13 -47.59 -37.05 41.76
CA GLY A 13 -46.20 -37.53 41.69
C GLY A 13 -46.04 -39.04 41.72
N ASN A 14 -44.84 -39.46 41.30
CA ASN A 14 -44.14 -40.66 41.74
C ASN A 14 -42.61 -40.49 41.48
N PRO A 15 -41.73 -41.34 42.08
CA PRO A 15 -40.49 -40.99 42.80
C PRO A 15 -39.25 -40.66 41.94
N PRO A 16 -38.14 -40.16 42.52
CA PRO A 16 -36.92 -39.92 41.74
C PRO A 16 -36.32 -41.27 41.31
N ALA A 17 -36.33 -41.54 40.01
CA ALA A 17 -35.50 -42.59 39.44
C ALA A 17 -34.04 -42.11 39.45
N ARG A 18 -33.20 -42.82 40.20
CA ARG A 18 -31.74 -42.67 40.20
C ARG A 18 -31.18 -43.41 38.97
N GLN A 19 -30.05 -42.88 38.44
CA GLN A 19 -29.12 -43.41 37.40
C GLN A 19 -29.47 -42.99 35.95
N GLN A 20 -28.58 -42.46 35.09
CA GLN A 20 -27.12 -42.49 35.00
C GLN A 20 -26.55 -41.16 34.42
N PRO A 21 -25.27 -40.83 34.68
CA PRO A 21 -24.54 -39.79 33.97
C PRO A 21 -24.07 -40.31 32.60
N SER A 22 -24.81 -40.02 31.54
CA SER A 22 -24.28 -40.16 30.17
C SER A 22 -23.43 -38.92 29.87
N GLN A 23 -22.20 -38.95 30.35
CA GLN A 23 -21.14 -38.08 29.86
C GLN A 23 -20.77 -38.52 28.44
N ASP A 24 -21.51 -38.05 27.44
CA ASP A 24 -20.96 -37.93 26.08
C ASP A 24 -19.98 -36.75 26.10
N GLN A 25 -18.84 -36.94 26.77
CA GLN A 25 -17.67 -36.12 26.49
C GLN A 25 -17.13 -36.59 25.15
N GLN A 26 -17.77 -36.13 24.06
CA GLN A 26 -17.13 -36.18 22.76
C GLN A 26 -15.79 -35.47 22.92
N PRO A 27 -14.64 -36.13 22.66
CA PRO A 27 -13.36 -35.46 22.72
C PRO A 27 -13.44 -34.30 21.73
N THR A 28 -13.42 -33.07 22.25
CA THR A 28 -13.31 -31.89 21.43
C THR A 28 -11.94 -31.97 20.78
N VAL A 29 -11.89 -32.44 19.54
CA VAL A 29 -10.68 -32.41 18.72
C VAL A 29 -10.40 -30.93 18.46
N ILE A 30 -9.48 -30.35 19.24
CA ILE A 30 -9.00 -28.99 19.00
C ILE A 30 -8.07 -29.08 17.80
N GLU A 31 -8.59 -28.80 16.61
CA GLU A 31 -7.79 -28.64 15.40
C GLU A 31 -6.95 -27.36 15.54
N ARG A 32 -5.65 -27.51 15.79
CA ARG A 32 -4.70 -26.39 15.84
C ARG A 32 -4.29 -26.03 14.41
N ASN A 33 -5.02 -25.09 13.79
CA ASN A 33 -4.65 -24.58 12.48
C ASN A 33 -3.60 -23.47 12.63
N GLU A 34 -2.33 -23.76 12.30
CA GLU A 34 -1.27 -22.75 12.30
C GLU A 34 -1.31 -21.98 10.97
N PHE A 35 -1.80 -20.74 11.01
CA PHE A 35 -1.78 -19.84 9.86
C PHE A 35 -0.41 -19.17 9.77
N TRP A 36 0.30 -19.44 8.68
CA TRP A 36 1.55 -18.78 8.34
C TRP A 36 1.34 -17.85 7.15
N GLN A 37 1.66 -16.57 7.34
CA GLN A 37 1.69 -15.59 6.25
C GLN A 37 3.06 -14.96 6.22
N GLY A 38 3.76 -15.22 5.12
CA GLY A 38 5.08 -14.67 4.91
C GLY A 38 5.70 -15.23 3.64
N PRO A 39 6.71 -14.54 3.11
CA PRO A 39 7.44 -14.97 1.92
C PRO A 39 8.37 -16.17 2.17
N LEU A 40 8.60 -16.53 3.44
CA LEU A 40 9.39 -17.69 3.84
C LEU A 40 8.48 -18.88 4.17
N PRO A 41 8.93 -20.13 4.00
CA PRO A 41 8.16 -21.28 4.45
C PRO A 41 8.02 -21.29 5.99
N PRO A 42 6.96 -21.91 6.53
CA PRO A 42 6.84 -22.10 7.98
C PRO A 42 8.03 -22.89 8.55
N PRO A 43 8.41 -22.68 9.83
CA PRO A 43 9.53 -23.39 10.45
C PRO A 43 9.42 -24.92 10.37
N VAL A 44 8.21 -25.46 10.56
CA VAL A 44 7.95 -26.91 10.45
C VAL A 44 8.28 -27.45 9.05
N VAL A 45 8.02 -26.67 8.01
CA VAL A 45 8.32 -27.04 6.63
C VAL A 45 9.82 -26.91 6.35
N LEU A 46 10.49 -25.90 6.92
CA LEU A 46 11.95 -25.76 6.81
C LEU A 46 12.70 -26.93 7.45
N ASP A 47 12.24 -27.43 8.60
CA ASP A 47 12.83 -28.61 9.24
C ASP A 47 12.58 -29.89 8.43
N GLN A 48 11.44 -30.02 7.75
CA GLN A 48 11.21 -31.12 6.80
C GLN A 48 12.16 -31.03 5.60
N PHE A 49 12.40 -29.83 5.06
CA PHE A 49 13.38 -29.64 3.99
C PHE A 49 14.81 -29.97 4.45
N ARG A 50 15.19 -29.60 5.68
CA ARG A 50 16.49 -29.96 6.27
C ARG A 50 16.72 -31.47 6.33
N GLN A 51 15.68 -32.24 6.65
CA GLN A 51 15.79 -33.71 6.71
C GLN A 51 16.07 -34.33 5.33
N LEU A 52 15.56 -33.73 4.26
CA LEU A 52 15.78 -34.19 2.89
C LEU A 52 17.10 -33.67 2.31
N VAL A 53 17.40 -32.40 2.57
CA VAL A 53 18.57 -31.68 2.10
C VAL A 53 19.07 -30.82 3.26
N PRO A 54 20.16 -31.23 3.95
CA PRO A 54 20.62 -30.58 5.18
C PRO A 54 20.83 -29.06 5.08
N ASP A 55 21.25 -28.60 3.90
CA ASP A 55 21.57 -27.19 3.63
C ASP A 55 20.40 -26.42 2.96
N ALA A 56 19.23 -27.03 2.82
CA ALA A 56 18.08 -26.36 2.19
C ALA A 56 17.60 -25.10 2.93
N PRO A 57 17.49 -25.08 4.28
CA PRO A 57 17.05 -23.87 4.97
C PRO A 57 17.94 -22.66 4.67
N GLU A 58 19.27 -22.85 4.72
CA GLU A 58 20.24 -21.78 4.46
C GLU A 58 20.11 -21.25 3.03
N ARG A 59 20.00 -22.16 2.04
CA ARG A 59 19.79 -21.78 0.64
C ARG A 59 18.48 -21.01 0.42
N ILE A 60 17.41 -21.38 1.12
CA ILE A 60 16.12 -20.69 1.06
C ILE A 60 16.24 -19.28 1.66
N PHE A 61 16.88 -19.13 2.83
CA PHE A 61 17.12 -17.82 3.43
C PHE A 61 18.01 -16.94 2.55
N ALA A 62 19.09 -17.50 2.01
CA ALA A 62 20.00 -16.78 1.12
C ALA A 62 19.28 -16.29 -0.14
N MET A 63 18.47 -17.15 -0.78
CA MET A 63 17.66 -16.76 -1.94
C MET A 63 16.65 -15.66 -1.58
N TRP A 64 16.02 -15.76 -0.41
CA TRP A 64 15.08 -14.75 0.06
C TRP A 64 15.75 -13.40 0.35
N GLU A 65 16.92 -13.39 0.99
CA GLU A 65 17.67 -12.16 1.26
C GLU A 65 18.14 -11.52 -0.06
N GLN A 66 18.59 -12.32 -1.03
CA GLN A 66 18.95 -11.84 -2.36
C GLN A 66 17.75 -11.19 -3.08
N GLU A 67 16.58 -11.83 -3.03
CA GLU A 67 15.35 -11.27 -3.62
C GLU A 67 14.90 -10.00 -2.89
N ALA A 68 15.00 -9.97 -1.55
CA ALA A 68 14.71 -8.77 -0.76
C ALA A 68 15.68 -7.63 -1.10
N GLN A 69 16.96 -7.94 -1.27
CA GLN A 69 17.97 -6.98 -1.70
C GLN A 69 17.70 -6.47 -3.12
N HIS A 70 17.40 -7.36 -4.06
CA HIS A 70 17.05 -7.00 -5.43
C HIS A 70 15.83 -6.08 -5.48
N ARG A 71 14.77 -6.39 -4.72
CA ARG A 71 13.60 -5.51 -4.58
C ARG A 71 13.97 -4.12 -4.05
N ARG A 72 14.77 -4.04 -2.97
CA ARG A 72 15.26 -2.76 -2.44
C ARG A 72 16.10 -2.00 -3.46
N GLU A 73 16.88 -2.68 -4.28
CA GLU A 73 17.69 -2.06 -5.34
C GLU A 73 16.82 -1.52 -6.47
N LEU A 74 15.78 -2.25 -6.89
CA LEU A 74 14.78 -1.79 -7.85
C LEU A 74 13.99 -0.59 -7.33
N GLU A 75 13.56 -0.61 -6.07
CA GLU A 75 12.90 0.53 -5.43
C GLU A 75 13.83 1.75 -5.42
N LYS A 76 15.09 1.57 -5.02
CA LYS A 76 16.09 2.65 -5.02
C LYS A 76 16.36 3.18 -6.41
N SER A 77 16.49 2.33 -7.43
CA SER A 77 16.78 2.75 -8.80
C SER A 77 15.60 3.47 -9.42
N SER A 78 14.37 2.98 -9.20
CA SER A 78 13.12 3.63 -9.60
C SER A 78 12.98 5.02 -8.95
N LEU A 79 13.20 5.13 -7.63
CA LEU A 79 13.20 6.41 -6.92
C LEU A 79 14.26 7.37 -7.49
N LYS A 80 15.49 6.90 -7.69
CA LYS A 80 16.57 7.72 -8.28
C LYS A 80 16.24 8.20 -9.69
N GLY A 81 15.70 7.31 -10.53
CA GLY A 81 15.27 7.65 -11.90
C GLY A 81 14.18 8.72 -11.89
N ASN A 82 13.17 8.58 -11.04
CA ASN A 82 12.13 9.60 -10.87
C ASN A 82 12.70 10.95 -10.43
N LEU A 83 13.61 10.96 -9.46
CA LEU A 83 14.28 12.18 -9.01
C LEU A 83 15.11 12.84 -10.13
N GLN A 84 15.80 12.05 -10.96
CA GLN A 84 16.57 12.56 -12.08
C GLN A 84 15.66 13.19 -13.15
N THR A 85 14.55 12.54 -13.50
CA THR A 85 13.57 13.08 -14.47
C THR A 85 12.97 14.40 -13.97
N VAL A 86 12.60 14.48 -12.68
CA VAL A 86 12.11 15.74 -12.08
C VAL A 86 13.16 16.84 -12.15
N ARG A 87 14.42 16.53 -11.79
CA ARG A 87 15.51 17.51 -11.84
C ARG A 87 15.77 18.00 -13.27
N LEU A 88 15.81 17.10 -14.25
CA LEU A 88 16.05 17.47 -15.64
C LEU A 88 14.90 18.34 -16.19
N GLY A 89 13.65 18.02 -15.85
CA GLY A 89 12.50 18.84 -16.18
C GLY A 89 12.56 20.24 -15.57
N GLN A 90 12.98 20.35 -14.30
CA GLN A 90 13.15 21.64 -13.63
C GLN A 90 14.25 22.49 -14.29
N TRP A 91 15.41 21.89 -14.61
CA TRP A 91 16.48 22.59 -15.32
C TRP A 91 16.05 23.03 -16.71
N ALA A 92 15.32 22.20 -17.46
CA ALA A 92 14.78 22.57 -18.77
C ALA A 92 13.81 23.76 -18.68
N ALA A 93 12.93 23.78 -17.67
CA ALA A 93 12.00 24.89 -17.45
C ALA A 93 12.72 26.21 -17.09
N ILE A 94 13.75 26.13 -16.23
CA ILE A 94 14.58 27.29 -15.88
C ILE A 94 15.32 27.81 -17.13
N ALA A 95 15.95 26.93 -17.90
CA ALA A 95 16.65 27.30 -19.13
C ALA A 95 15.70 27.95 -20.16
N PHE A 96 14.48 27.41 -20.30
CA PHE A 96 13.45 27.98 -21.16
C PHE A 96 13.07 29.40 -20.71
N SER A 97 12.70 29.60 -19.45
CA SER A 97 12.29 30.92 -18.94
C SER A 97 13.43 31.94 -19.03
N LEU A 98 14.66 31.57 -18.69
CA LEU A 98 15.82 32.44 -18.87
C LEU A 98 16.04 32.83 -20.33
N SER A 99 15.85 31.90 -21.26
CA SER A 99 15.97 32.18 -22.69
C SER A 99 14.86 33.11 -23.17
N ALA A 100 13.61 32.89 -22.75
CA ALA A 100 12.48 33.75 -23.08
C ALA A 100 12.66 35.18 -22.54
N LEU A 101 13.13 35.32 -21.29
CA LEU A 101 13.45 36.61 -20.68
C LEU A 101 14.61 37.32 -21.41
N ALA A 102 15.64 36.58 -21.82
CA ALA A 102 16.75 37.15 -22.60
C ALA A 102 16.27 37.68 -23.96
N VAL A 103 15.40 36.93 -24.66
CA VAL A 103 14.78 37.36 -25.92
C VAL A 103 13.89 38.59 -25.70
N ALA A 104 13.09 38.63 -24.63
CA ALA A 104 12.26 39.79 -24.29
C ALA A 104 13.12 41.04 -23.99
N ALA A 105 14.20 40.89 -23.22
CA ALA A 105 15.14 41.97 -22.94
C ALA A 105 15.81 42.49 -24.22
N LEU A 106 16.25 41.58 -25.10
CA LEU A 106 16.82 41.94 -26.40
C LEU A 106 15.80 42.68 -27.28
N ALA A 107 14.55 42.23 -27.31
CA ALA A 107 13.48 42.92 -28.04
C ALA A 107 13.24 44.35 -27.52
N LEU A 108 13.35 44.60 -26.21
CA LEU A 108 13.31 45.96 -25.64
C LEU A 108 14.47 46.82 -26.16
N THR A 109 15.70 46.29 -26.15
CA THR A 109 16.88 47.04 -26.62
C THR A 109 16.84 47.37 -28.11
N LEU A 110 16.14 46.55 -28.91
CA LEU A 110 15.95 46.76 -30.34
C LEU A 110 14.76 47.67 -30.68
N GLY A 111 14.02 48.17 -29.67
CA GLY A 111 12.90 49.08 -29.88
C GLY A 111 11.57 48.38 -30.23
N TYR A 112 11.42 47.09 -29.87
CA TYR A 112 10.17 46.32 -30.04
C TYR A 112 9.46 46.07 -28.69
N PRO A 113 8.91 47.11 -28.02
CA PRO A 113 8.33 46.98 -26.68
C PRO A 113 7.07 46.11 -26.64
N SER A 114 6.27 46.12 -27.72
CA SER A 114 5.08 45.26 -27.83
C SER A 114 5.45 43.77 -27.90
N ALA A 115 6.48 43.42 -28.69
CA ALA A 115 6.97 42.06 -28.78
C ALA A 115 7.52 41.58 -27.42
N ALA A 116 8.30 42.43 -26.74
CA ALA A 116 8.82 42.12 -25.41
C ALA A 116 7.71 41.90 -24.37
N MET A 117 6.64 42.72 -24.38
CA MET A 117 5.48 42.51 -23.52
C MET A 117 4.81 41.17 -23.77
N VAL A 118 4.56 40.82 -25.04
CA VAL A 118 3.88 39.56 -25.38
C VAL A 118 4.73 38.36 -24.93
N ILE A 119 6.03 38.37 -25.20
CA ILE A 119 6.94 37.29 -24.80
C ILE A 119 6.97 37.16 -23.28
N GLY A 120 7.16 38.26 -22.56
CA GLY A 120 7.20 38.24 -21.09
C GLY A 120 5.89 37.79 -20.46
N ALA A 121 4.74 38.25 -20.98
CA ALA A 121 3.44 37.83 -20.49
C ALA A 121 3.17 36.34 -20.74
N LEU A 122 3.54 35.82 -21.91
CA LEU A 122 3.41 34.40 -22.23
C LEU A 122 4.31 33.52 -21.35
N ASP A 123 5.55 33.93 -21.09
CA ASP A 123 6.46 33.19 -20.22
C ASP A 123 5.90 33.09 -18.79
N ILE A 124 5.45 34.20 -18.21
CA ILE A 124 4.82 34.23 -16.88
C ILE A 124 3.56 33.37 -16.86
N ALA A 125 2.69 33.52 -17.87
CA ALA A 125 1.45 32.74 -17.97
C ALA A 125 1.73 31.24 -18.08
N ALA A 126 2.78 30.83 -18.80
CA ALA A 126 3.18 29.43 -18.91
C ALA A 126 3.63 28.86 -17.56
N VAL A 127 4.47 29.59 -16.80
CA VAL A 127 4.94 29.15 -15.47
C VAL A 127 3.78 29.07 -14.47
N VAL A 128 2.95 30.12 -14.41
CA VAL A 128 1.78 30.14 -13.53
C VAL A 128 0.80 29.03 -13.93
N GLY A 129 0.55 28.85 -15.22
CA GLY A 129 -0.30 27.80 -15.76
C GLY A 129 0.18 26.40 -15.38
N ALA A 130 1.48 26.12 -15.52
CA ALA A 130 2.08 24.87 -15.08
C ALA A 130 1.90 24.64 -13.57
N PHE A 131 2.12 25.67 -12.75
CA PHE A 131 1.94 25.57 -11.29
C PHE A 131 0.48 25.30 -10.90
N LEU A 132 -0.47 26.01 -11.51
CA LEU A 132 -1.91 25.79 -11.29
C LEU A 132 -2.35 24.39 -11.76
N TYR A 133 -1.80 23.90 -12.87
CA TYR A 133 -2.06 22.56 -13.38
C TYR A 133 -1.59 21.48 -12.40
N VAL A 134 -0.36 21.61 -11.88
CA VAL A 134 0.18 20.70 -10.85
C VAL A 134 -0.67 20.75 -9.58
N ARG A 135 -1.05 21.94 -9.11
CA ARG A 135 -1.93 22.08 -7.93
C ARG A 135 -3.28 21.38 -8.11
N ARG A 136 -3.85 21.41 -9.32
CA ARG A 136 -5.11 20.72 -9.63
C ARG A 136 -4.97 19.19 -9.61
N GLN A 137 -3.82 18.65 -10.03
CA GLN A 137 -3.57 17.21 -9.94
C GLN A 137 -3.33 16.74 -8.51
N ASN A 138 -2.64 17.57 -7.71
CA ASN A 138 -2.30 17.24 -6.32
C ASN A 138 -3.46 17.48 -5.35
N GLY A 139 -4.52 18.19 -5.77
CA GLY A 139 -5.70 18.50 -4.96
C GLY A 139 -6.78 17.42 -5.00
N GLN A 140 -6.41 16.16 -4.74
CA GLN A 140 -7.33 15.21 -4.10
C GLN A 140 -7.28 15.39 -2.58
#